data_AF-A0AAU7MYS9-F1
#
_entry.id   AF-A0AAU7MYS9-F1
#
_cell.length_a   1.000
_cell.length_b   1.000
_cell.length_c   1.000
_cell.angle_alpha   90.00
_cell.angle_beta   90.00
_cell.angle_gamma   90.00
#
_symmetry.space_group_name_H-M   'P 1'
#
loop_
_entity.id
_entity.type
_entity.pdbx_description
1 polymer ?
#
loop_
_entity_poly.entity_id
_entity_poly.type
_entity_poly.pdbx_seq_one_letter_code
_entity_poly.pdbx_strand_id
1 'polypeptide(L)'
;MENQIKKLVEVDKSLVVKLKVLSAFENLSVKALMEKAIVEYVKKKELERFDQLSKAEKEDLGLLLLMQQADKEDFVSEDDVFKLLDE
;
A
#
# COMPACT_ATOMS: atom_id res chain seq x y z
N MET A 1 15.65 -10.35 -11.16
CA MET A 1 15.13 -9.59 -12.30
C MET A 1 13.66 -9.32 -12.02
N GLU A 2 13.27 -8.07 -11.83
CA GLU A 2 11.85 -7.73 -11.66
C GLU A 2 11.09 -8.10 -12.94
N ASN A 3 10.06 -8.95 -12.82
CA ASN A 3 9.16 -9.23 -13.92
C ASN A 3 8.22 -8.04 -14.12
N GLN A 4 8.63 -7.07 -14.95
CA GLN A 4 7.71 -6.04 -15.42
C GLN A 4 6.69 -6.65 -16.38
N ILE A 5 5.42 -6.69 -15.98
CA ILE A 5 4.31 -7.16 -16.80
C ILE A 5 3.80 -5.99 -17.66
N LYS A 6 3.80 -6.16 -18.99
CA LYS A 6 3.24 -5.17 -19.92
C LYS A 6 1.75 -5.44 -20.12
N LYS A 7 0.92 -4.40 -20.02
CA LYS A 7 -0.52 -4.46 -20.28
C LYS A 7 -0.91 -3.51 -21.40
N LEU A 8 -1.72 -4.00 -22.34
CA LEU A 8 -2.40 -3.17 -23.34
C LEU A 8 -3.74 -2.70 -22.76
N VAL A 9 -4.04 -1.41 -22.86
CA VAL A 9 -5.29 -0.80 -22.40
C VAL A 9 -5.92 -0.05 -23.57
N GLU A 10 -7.14 -0.42 -23.91
CA GLU A 10 -7.93 0.32 -24.89
C GLU A 10 -8.56 1.54 -24.21
N VAL A 11 -8.41 2.70 -24.83
CA VAL A 11 -8.90 3.98 -24.31
C VAL A 11 -9.52 4.80 -25.42
N ASP A 12 -10.55 5.57 -25.06
CA ASP A 12 -11.18 6.47 -26.00
C ASP A 12 -10.24 7.59 -26.44
N LYS A 13 -10.40 8.02 -27.70
CA LYS A 13 -9.63 9.14 -28.26
C LYS A 13 -9.76 10.41 -27.43
N SER A 14 -10.94 10.66 -26.87
CA SER A 14 -11.20 11.82 -26.01
C SER A 14 -10.34 11.80 -24.74
N LEU A 15 -10.13 10.62 -24.14
CA LEU A 15 -9.28 10.43 -22.98
C LEU A 15 -7.81 10.67 -23.33
N VAL A 16 -7.34 10.16 -24.47
CA VAL A 16 -5.96 10.38 -24.94
C VAL A 16 -5.66 11.86 -25.11
N VAL A 17 -6.59 12.65 -25.64
CA VAL A 17 -6.42 14.11 -25.79
C VAL A 17 -6.29 14.78 -24.42
N LYS A 18 -7.15 14.45 -23.46
CA LYS A 18 -7.07 14.99 -22.09
C LYS A 18 -5.75 14.62 -21.42
N LEU A 19 -5.30 13.36 -21.58
CA LEU A 19 -4.03 12.90 -21.02
C LEU A 19 -2.84 13.66 -21.62
N LYS A 20 -2.83 13.95 -22.93
CA LYS A 20 -1.77 14.74 -23.56
C LYS A 20 -1.72 16.17 -23.04
N VAL A 21 -2.88 16.78 -22.80
CA VAL A 21 -2.96 18.13 -22.22
C VAL A 21 -2.40 18.12 -20.80
N LEU A 22 -2.84 17.18 -19.95
CA LEU A 22 -2.33 17.02 -18.59
C LEU A 22 -0.82 16.70 -18.56
N SER A 23 -0.35 15.85 -19.48
CA SER A 23 1.06 15.48 -19.55
C SER A 23 1.94 16.68 -19.93
N ALA A 24 1.44 17.59 -20.77
CA ALA A 24 2.13 18.84 -21.09
C ALA A 24 2.20 19.78 -19.88
N PHE A 25 1.14 19.86 -19.07
CA PHE A 25 1.13 20.67 -17.84
C PHE A 25 2.06 20.12 -16.76
N GLU A 26 2.09 18.80 -16.57
CA GLU A 26 2.95 18.15 -15.56
C GLU A 26 4.39 17.90 -16.05
N ASN A 27 4.71 18.24 -17.31
CA ASN A 27 5.98 17.95 -17.96
C ASN A 27 6.37 16.46 -17.88
N LEU A 28 5.39 15.58 -18.10
CA LEU A 28 5.52 14.12 -18.08
C LEU A 28 5.15 13.53 -19.44
N SER A 29 5.59 12.30 -19.71
CA SER A 29 5.05 11.52 -20.83
C SER A 29 3.65 11.00 -20.48
N VAL A 30 2.79 10.79 -21.48
CA VAL A 30 1.46 10.18 -21.29
C VAL A 30 1.58 8.83 -20.57
N LYS A 31 2.61 8.04 -20.89
CA LYS A 31 2.90 6.76 -20.22
C LYS A 31 3.17 6.98 -18.72
N ALA A 32 4.10 7.87 -18.38
CA ALA A 32 4.45 8.13 -16.98
C ALA A 32 3.26 8.67 -16.18
N LEU A 33 2.43 9.51 -16.80
CA LEU A 33 1.21 10.02 -16.18
C LEU A 33 0.18 8.90 -15.92
N MET A 34 0.01 7.97 -16.87
CA MET A 34 -0.86 6.80 -16.68
C MET A 34 -0.32 5.86 -15.59
N GLU A 35 0.99 5.60 -15.55
CA GLU A 35 1.61 4.77 -14.51
C GLU A 35 1.41 5.39 -13.12
N LYS A 36 1.65 6.70 -12.98
CA LYS A 36 1.41 7.44 -11.74
C LYS A 36 -0.06 7.34 -11.30
N ALA A 37 -0.99 7.58 -12.22
CA ALA A 37 -2.43 7.51 -11.93
C ALA A 37 -2.87 6.11 -11.47
N ILE A 38 -2.35 5.05 -12.08
CA ILE A 38 -2.65 3.66 -11.67
C ILE A 38 -2.13 3.38 -10.26
N VAL A 39 -0.88 3.76 -9.97
CA VAL A 39 -0.29 3.57 -8.63
C VAL A 39 -1.08 4.32 -7.57
N GLU A 40 -1.43 5.58 -7.82
CA GLU A 40 -2.22 6.38 -6.89
C GLU A 40 -3.63 5.80 -6.69
N TYR A 41 -4.27 5.32 -7.76
CA TYR A 41 -5.58 4.68 -7.68
C TYR A 41 -5.55 3.42 -6.80
N VAL A 42 -4.55 2.55 -6.98
CA VAL A 42 -4.41 1.33 -6.18
C VAL A 42 -4.19 1.68 -4.71
N LYS A 43 -3.24 2.58 -4.41
CA LYS A 43 -2.97 3.03 -3.03
C LYS A 43 -4.21 3.61 -2.36
N LYS A 44 -4.96 4.44 -3.09
CA LYS A 44 -6.22 5.02 -2.59
C LYS A 44 -7.24 3.93 -2.28
N LYS A 45 -7.36 2.91 -3.13
CA LYS A 45 -8.30 1.79 -2.93
C LYS A 45 -7.91 0.91 -1.75
N GLU A 46 -6.61 0.69 -1.54
CA GLU A 46 -6.11 -0.02 -0.36
C GLU A 46 -6.45 0.74 0.93
N LEU A 47 -6.27 2.07 0.94
CA LEU A 47 -6.65 2.91 2.08
C LEU A 47 -8.17 2.90 2.31
N GLU A 48 -8.97 3.08 1.26
CA GLU A 48 -10.44 3.04 1.34
C GLU A 48 -10.92 1.70 1.92
N ARG A 49 -10.27 0.58 1.54
CA ARG A 49 -10.58 -0.74 2.08
C ARG A 49 -10.22 -0.84 3.56
N PHE A 50 -9.07 -0.29 3.97
CA PHE A 50 -8.69 -0.23 5.39
C PHE A 50 -9.70 0.60 6.20
N ASP A 51 -10.15 1.73 5.67
CA ASP A 51 -11.11 2.60 6.34
C ASP A 51 -12.47 1.93 6.53
N GLN A 52 -12.88 1.08 5.59
CA GLN A 52 -14.11 0.29 5.63
C GLN A 52 -14.11 -0.85 6.66
N LEU A 53 -12.95 -1.23 7.21
CA LEU A 53 -12.89 -2.25 8.26
C LEU A 53 -13.59 -1.74 9.54
N SER A 54 -14.32 -2.64 10.19
CA SER A 54 -14.85 -2.40 11.54
C SER A 54 -13.70 -2.24 12.55
N LYS A 55 -14.02 -1.73 13.74
CA LYS A 55 -13.04 -1.55 14.82
C LYS A 55 -12.37 -2.87 15.20
N ALA A 56 -13.14 -3.95 15.32
CA ALA A 56 -12.63 -5.28 15.64
C ALA A 56 -11.68 -5.79 14.53
N GLU A 57 -12.07 -5.67 13.27
CA GLU A 57 -11.21 -6.10 12.14
C GLU A 57 -9.91 -5.28 12.05
N LYS A 58 -9.94 -4.00 12.43
CA LYS A 58 -8.72 -3.17 12.54
C LYS A 58 -7.81 -3.61 13.68
N GLU A 59 -8.39 -3.98 14.82
CA GLU A 59 -7.65 -4.52 15.96
C GLU A 59 -7.00 -5.86 15.61
N ASP A 60 -7.74 -6.76 14.97
CA ASP A 60 -7.21 -8.05 14.48
C ASP A 60 -6.08 -7.87 13.47
N LEU A 61 -6.26 -6.96 12.50
CA LEU A 61 -5.20 -6.64 11.54
C LEU A 61 -3.97 -6.03 12.22
N GLY A 62 -4.18 -5.18 13.23
CA GLY A 62 -3.11 -4.61 14.05
C GLY A 62 -2.33 -5.71 14.78
N LEU A 63 -3.02 -6.68 15.38
CA LEU A 63 -2.39 -7.83 16.02
C LEU A 63 -1.55 -8.64 15.02
N LEU A 64 -2.08 -8.92 13.84
CA LEU A 64 -1.35 -9.64 12.78
C LEU A 64 -0.07 -8.91 12.36
N LEU A 65 -0.10 -7.57 12.25
CA LEU A 65 1.07 -6.77 11.92
C LEU A 65 2.13 -6.80 13.03
N LEU A 66 1.71 -6.75 14.30
CA LEU A 66 2.62 -6.88 15.45
C LEU A 66 3.30 -8.26 15.45
N MET A 67 2.54 -9.32 15.18
CA MET A 67 3.08 -10.68 15.09
C MET A 67 4.05 -10.86 13.92
N GLN A 68 3.89 -10.08 12.84
CA GLN A 68 4.82 -10.11 11.70
C GLN A 68 6.13 -9.37 12.01
N GLN A 69 6.08 -8.32 12.82
CA GLN A 69 7.25 -7.53 13.22
C GLN A 69 8.01 -8.13 14.40
N ALA A 70 7.38 -8.98 15.20
CA ALA A 70 8.01 -9.66 16.32
C ALA A 70 9.19 -10.52 15.83
N ASP A 71 10.38 -10.21 16.33
CA ASP A 71 11.54 -11.06 16.15
C ASP A 71 11.28 -12.37 16.89
N LYS A 72 11.23 -13.47 16.15
CA LYS A 72 10.92 -14.80 16.71
C LYS A 72 12.11 -15.43 17.42
N GLU A 73 13.28 -14.84 17.28
CA GLU A 73 14.53 -15.32 17.86
C GLU A 73 14.99 -14.49 19.07
N ASP A 74 14.25 -13.41 19.42
CA ASP A 74 14.52 -12.59 20.58
C ASP A 74 13.80 -13.17 21.81
N PHE A 75 14.56 -13.83 22.68
CA PHE A 75 14.07 -14.48 23.88
C PHE A 75 14.64 -13.83 25.14
N VAL A 76 13.80 -13.68 26.16
CA VAL A 76 14.20 -13.23 27.49
C VAL A 76 14.03 -14.34 28.52
N SER A 77 14.73 -14.24 29.64
CA SER A 77 14.61 -15.22 30.72
C SER A 77 13.29 -15.04 31.47
N GLU A 78 12.77 -16.12 32.06
CA GLU A 78 11.55 -16.10 32.86
C GLU A 78 11.64 -15.09 34.01
N ASP A 79 12.79 -15.04 34.70
CA ASP A 79 13.04 -14.11 35.80
C ASP A 79 12.92 -12.63 35.38
N ASP A 80 13.32 -12.30 34.15
CA ASP A 80 13.25 -10.92 33.65
C ASP A 80 11.82 -10.52 33.27
N VAL A 81 10.98 -11.48 32.86
CA VAL A 81 9.54 -11.26 32.62
C VAL A 81 8.82 -10.98 33.94
N PHE A 82 9.08 -11.78 34.98
CA PHE A 82 8.40 -11.60 36.26
C PHE A 82 8.76 -10.28 36.95
N LYS A 83 10.01 -9.80 36.83
CA LYS A 83 10.39 -8.47 37.33
C LYS A 83 9.60 -7.32 36.69
N LEU A 84 9.26 -7.43 35.40
CA LEU A 84 8.49 -6.41 34.67
C LEU A 84 7.00 -6.41 35.06
N LEU A 85 6.47 -7.55 35.52
CA LEU A 85 5.06 -7.68 35.92
C LEU A 85 4.79 -7.28 37.37
N ASP A 86 5.84 -7.20 38.19
CA ASP A 86 5.77 -6.78 39.60
C ASP A 86 5.88 -5.25 39.80
N GLU A 87 5.94 -4.47 38.70
CA GLU A 87 5.78 -2.99 38.68
C GLU A 87 4.32 -2.55 38.52
#